data_AF-A0A4Y2AXP3-F1
#
_entry.id   AF-A0A4Y2AXP3-F1
#
_cell.length_a   1.000
_cell.length_b   1.000
_cell.length_c   1.000
_cell.angle_alpha   90.00
_cell.angle_beta   90.00
_cell.angle_gamma   90.00
#
_symmetry.space_group_name_H-M   'P 1'
#
loop_
_entity.id
_entity.type
_entity.pdbx_description
1 polymer ?
#
loop_
_entity_poly.entity_id
_entity_poly.type
_entity_poly.pdbx_seq_one_letter_code
_entity_poly.pdbx_strand_id
1 'polypeptide(L)'
;MQPSQHPIDLPYDQAYSTIVRSARKFIRKAQEIHAKGKIWESLLHDPVPMDLPRLIFRTNFRILNGHDYLQGHIHRIGVKENPNCLVCCTGEIMSFTHLTVCATSANTNLNVLPPDNYYSKASLNWTARREMVNMT
;
A
#
# COMPACT_ATOMS: atom_id res chain seq x y z
N MET A 1 -20.59 18.46 -60.45
CA MET A 1 -21.02 18.20 -59.05
C MET A 1 -19.97 17.31 -58.42
N GLN A 2 -19.19 17.83 -57.46
CA GLN A 2 -18.25 17.01 -56.68
C GLN A 2 -19.00 16.42 -55.48
N PRO A 3 -18.81 15.13 -55.14
CA PRO A 3 -19.43 14.56 -53.95
C PRO A 3 -18.76 15.14 -52.71
N SER A 4 -19.56 15.73 -51.82
CA SER A 4 -19.10 16.15 -50.49
C SER A 4 -18.66 14.92 -49.72
N GLN A 5 -17.37 14.88 -49.38
CA GLN A 5 -16.85 13.91 -48.41
C GLN A 5 -17.52 14.21 -47.07
N HIS A 6 -18.51 13.40 -46.69
CA HIS A 6 -19.01 13.39 -45.32
C HIS A 6 -17.87 12.97 -44.39
N PRO A 7 -17.71 13.60 -43.21
CA PRO A 7 -16.76 13.14 -42.21
C PRO A 7 -17.07 11.68 -41.91
N ILE A 8 -16.04 10.85 -41.81
CA ILE A 8 -16.20 9.46 -41.37
C ILE A 8 -16.70 9.54 -39.92
N ASP A 9 -18.00 9.39 -39.73
CA ASP A 9 -18.62 9.35 -38.40
C ASP A 9 -18.09 8.12 -37.68
N LEU A 10 -17.18 8.35 -36.73
CA LEU A 10 -16.64 7.29 -35.90
C LEU A 10 -17.80 6.69 -35.09
N PRO A 11 -18.00 5.35 -35.11
CA PRO A 11 -18.99 4.72 -34.26
C PRO A 11 -18.80 5.12 -32.80
N TYR A 12 -19.90 5.37 -32.09
CA TYR A 12 -19.88 5.85 -30.70
C TYR A 12 -18.93 5.04 -29.82
N ASP A 13 -18.96 3.70 -29.90
CA ASP A 13 -18.10 2.83 -29.08
C ASP A 13 -16.61 3.03 -29.36
N GLN A 14 -16.25 3.32 -30.61
CA GLN A 14 -14.87 3.58 -31.02
C GLN A 14 -14.42 4.97 -30.54
N ALA A 15 -15.30 5.97 -30.62
CA ALA A 15 -15.03 7.32 -30.11
C ALA A 15 -14.89 7.29 -28.58
N TYR A 16 -15.83 6.66 -27.89
CA TYR A 16 -15.82 6.47 -26.43
C TYR A 16 -14.57 5.72 -25.97
N SER A 17 -14.25 4.58 -26.59
CA SER A 17 -13.05 3.80 -26.25
C SER A 17 -11.76 4.61 -26.44
N THR A 18 -11.71 5.45 -27.47
CA THR A 18 -10.56 6.33 -27.72
C THR A 18 -10.43 7.42 -26.66
N ILE A 19 -11.54 8.07 -26.29
CA ILE A 19 -11.58 9.07 -25.23
C ILE A 19 -11.15 8.45 -23.90
N VAL A 20 -11.74 7.31 -23.52
CA VAL A 20 -11.41 6.60 -22.27
C VAL A 20 -9.95 6.18 -22.24
N ARG A 21 -9.41 5.65 -23.34
CA ARG A 21 -7.99 5.28 -23.43
C ARG A 21 -7.08 6.49 -23.25
N SER A 22 -7.39 7.61 -23.90
CA SER A 22 -6.64 8.86 -23.77
C SER A 22 -6.71 9.43 -22.36
N ALA A 23 -7.89 9.44 -21.74
CA ALA A 23 -8.08 9.87 -20.36
C ALA A 23 -7.28 9.01 -19.38
N ARG A 24 -7.34 7.67 -19.52
CA ARG A 24 -6.54 6.73 -18.70
C ARG A 24 -5.05 6.98 -18.85
N LYS A 25 -4.56 7.23 -20.08
CA LYS A 25 -3.14 7.54 -20.33
C LYS A 25 -2.73 8.85 -19.65
N PHE A 26 -3.58 9.87 -19.68
CA PHE A 26 -3.33 11.14 -19.00
C PHE A 26 -3.30 10.97 -17.47
N ILE A 27 -4.30 10.30 -16.90
CA ILE A 27 -4.39 10.00 -15.46
C ILE A 27 -3.15 9.23 -15.01
N ARG A 28 -2.75 8.20 -15.76
CA ARG A 28 -1.58 7.39 -15.45
C ARG A 28 -0.29 8.21 -15.39
N LYS A 29 -0.05 9.09 -16.38
CA LYS A 29 1.10 9.99 -16.37
C LYS A 29 1.09 10.95 -15.18
N ALA A 30 -0.07 11.53 -14.86
CA ALA A 30 -0.21 12.39 -13.70
C ALA A 30 0.11 11.63 -12.41
N GLN A 31 -0.43 10.42 -12.25
CA GLN A 31 -0.15 9.54 -11.11
C GLN A 31 1.35 9.24 -10.98
N GLU A 32 2.04 8.89 -12.07
CA GLU A 32 3.49 8.65 -12.08
C GLU A 32 4.28 9.87 -11.60
N ILE A 33 3.94 11.07 -12.08
CA ILE A 33 4.57 12.33 -11.64
C ILE A 33 4.30 12.57 -10.15
N HIS A 34 3.06 12.39 -9.69
CA HIS A 34 2.69 12.61 -8.30
C HIS A 34 3.25 11.58 -7.34
N ALA A 35 3.53 10.36 -7.80
CA ALA A 35 4.02 9.25 -6.99
C ALA A 35 5.53 9.28 -6.80
N LYS A 36 6.27 9.86 -7.76
CA LYS A 36 7.74 9.85 -7.79
C LYS A 36 8.36 10.21 -6.44
N GLY A 37 9.17 9.30 -5.91
CA GLY A 37 9.89 9.46 -4.64
C GLY A 37 9.03 9.31 -3.38
N LYS A 38 7.76 8.92 -3.52
CA LYS A 38 6.87 8.65 -2.38
C LYS A 38 6.84 7.16 -2.08
N ILE A 39 6.59 6.82 -0.82
CA ILE A 39 6.53 5.43 -0.35
C ILE A 39 5.53 4.58 -1.16
N TRP A 40 4.44 5.20 -1.63
CA TRP A 40 3.38 4.54 -2.39
C TRP A 40 3.62 4.46 -3.90
N GLU A 41 4.79 4.88 -4.41
CA GLU A 41 5.15 4.78 -5.83
C GLU A 41 5.04 3.34 -6.35
N SER A 42 5.40 2.36 -5.52
CA SER A 42 5.32 0.94 -5.83
C SER A 42 3.92 0.48 -6.24
N LEU A 43 2.85 1.10 -5.73
CA LEU A 43 1.46 0.74 -6.06
C LEU A 43 1.09 0.99 -7.54
N LEU A 44 1.85 1.81 -8.25
CA LEU A 44 1.63 2.02 -9.69
C LEU A 44 2.07 0.83 -10.54
N HIS A 45 2.99 0.03 -10.02
CA HIS A 45 3.63 -1.07 -10.74
C HIS A 45 3.24 -2.44 -10.18
N ASP A 46 3.10 -2.54 -8.86
CA ASP A 46 2.76 -3.77 -8.15
C ASP A 46 1.58 -3.51 -7.18
N PRO A 47 0.35 -3.35 -7.71
CA PRO A 47 -0.82 -3.14 -6.88
C PRO A 47 -1.20 -4.43 -6.14
N VAL A 48 -1.73 -4.27 -4.91
CA VAL A 48 -2.27 -5.40 -4.15
C VAL A 48 -3.43 -6.06 -4.93
N PRO A 49 -3.44 -7.40 -5.11
CA PRO A 49 -4.50 -8.08 -5.85
C PRO A 49 -5.89 -7.86 -5.23
N MET A 50 -6.86 -7.51 -6.08
CA MET A 50 -8.23 -7.15 -5.68
C MET A 50 -9.10 -8.35 -5.29
N ASP A 51 -8.67 -9.57 -5.65
CA ASP A 51 -9.32 -10.84 -5.32
C ASP A 51 -9.01 -11.33 -3.90
N LEU A 52 -8.07 -10.68 -3.21
CA LEU A 52 -7.77 -10.98 -1.80
C LEU A 52 -8.95 -10.65 -0.88
N PRO A 53 -9.12 -11.40 0.23
CA PRO A 53 -10.08 -11.04 1.25
C PRO A 53 -9.87 -9.59 1.72
N ARG A 54 -10.97 -8.83 1.89
CA ARG A 54 -10.95 -7.39 2.20
C ARG A 54 -9.98 -7.01 3.33
N LEU A 55 -9.92 -7.83 4.38
CA LEU A 55 -9.01 -7.62 5.52
C LEU A 55 -7.53 -7.65 5.10
N ILE A 56 -7.17 -8.66 4.31
CA ILE A 56 -5.80 -8.89 3.82
C ILE A 56 -5.41 -7.79 2.83
N PHE A 57 -6.30 -7.47 1.87
CA PHE A 57 -6.11 -6.37 0.93
C PHE A 57 -5.83 -5.06 1.66
N ARG A 58 -6.70 -4.67 2.61
CA ARG A 58 -6.61 -3.39 3.31
C ARG A 58 -5.33 -3.27 4.12
N THR A 59 -4.90 -4.34 4.80
CA THR A 59 -3.66 -4.32 5.58
C THR A 59 -2.44 -4.15 4.68
N ASN A 60 -2.35 -4.91 3.58
CA ASN A 60 -1.22 -4.80 2.66
C ASN A 60 -1.19 -3.45 1.92
N PHE A 61 -2.35 -2.94 1.52
CA PHE A 61 -2.47 -1.60 0.94
C PHE A 61 -1.98 -0.50 1.89
N ARG A 62 -2.34 -0.61 3.18
CA ARG A 62 -1.88 0.30 4.23
C ARG A 62 -0.37 0.23 4.44
N ILE A 63 0.20 -0.97 4.47
CA ILE A 63 1.65 -1.18 4.57
C ILE A 63 2.36 -0.50 3.40
N LEU A 64 1.92 -0.75 2.16
CA LEU A 64 2.53 -0.16 0.96
C LEU A 64 2.39 1.36 0.89
N ASN A 65 1.33 1.93 1.46
CA ASN A 65 1.17 3.38 1.55
C ASN A 65 1.89 4.01 2.75
N GLY A 66 2.62 3.26 3.57
CA GLY A 66 3.27 3.78 4.79
C GLY A 66 2.30 4.13 5.93
N HIS A 67 1.07 3.61 5.87
CA HIS A 67 0.01 3.77 6.87
C HIS A 67 -0.20 2.46 7.64
N ASP A 68 0.89 1.82 8.08
CA ASP A 68 0.87 0.51 8.75
C ASP A 68 0.17 0.52 10.12
N TYR A 69 -0.12 1.71 10.67
CA TYR A 69 -0.68 1.93 12.00
C TYR A 69 0.12 1.24 13.12
N LEU A 70 1.44 1.14 12.95
CA LEU A 70 2.37 0.73 13.99
C LEU A 70 2.88 1.96 14.77
N GLN A 71 3.63 1.73 15.85
CA GLN A 71 4.05 2.80 16.78
C GLN A 71 4.63 4.01 16.07
N GLY A 72 5.53 3.79 15.10
CA GLY A 72 6.17 4.87 14.36
C GLY A 72 5.19 5.70 13.52
N HIS A 73 4.19 5.07 12.92
CA HIS A 73 3.13 5.80 12.20
C HIS A 73 2.22 6.56 13.17
N ILE A 74 1.79 5.91 14.26
CA ILE A 74 0.89 6.52 15.26
C ILE A 74 1.56 7.70 15.97
N HIS A 75 2.86 7.62 16.24
CA HIS A 75 3.64 8.74 16.78
C HIS A 75 3.70 9.93 15.81
N ARG A 76 3.96 9.65 14.52
CA ARG A 76 4.04 10.68 13.47
C ARG A 76 2.76 11.52 13.34
N ILE A 77 1.60 10.92 13.63
CA ILE A 77 0.30 11.62 13.63
C ILE A 77 -0.08 12.22 15.01
N GLY A 78 0.84 12.19 15.98
CA GLY A 78 0.68 12.81 17.30
C GLY A 78 -0.15 12.03 18.31
N VAL A 79 -0.44 10.74 18.06
CA VAL A 79 -1.29 9.93 18.96
C VAL A 79 -0.47 9.16 20.00
N LYS A 80 0.79 8.80 19.70
CA LYS A 80 1.72 8.16 20.65
C LYS A 80 2.88 9.09 20.95
N GLU A 81 3.36 9.08 22.18
CA GLU A 81 4.50 9.92 22.59
C GLU A 81 5.84 9.41 22.03
N ASN A 82 5.99 8.09 21.87
CA ASN A 82 7.25 7.47 21.47
C ASN A 82 7.06 6.56 20.24
N PRO A 83 7.91 6.67 19.19
CA PRO A 83 7.84 5.84 17.98
C PRO A 83 8.52 4.46 18.09
N ASN A 84 9.18 4.16 19.21
CA ASN A 84 10.05 3.00 19.37
C ASN A 84 9.28 1.68 19.31
N CYS A 85 9.98 0.66 18.80
CA CYS A 85 9.52 -0.71 18.80
C CYS A 85 9.33 -1.21 20.23
N LEU A 86 8.13 -1.70 20.51
CA LEU A 86 7.80 -2.35 21.78
C LEU A 86 8.20 -3.83 21.79
N VAL A 87 8.47 -4.41 20.61
CA VAL A 87 8.79 -5.83 20.44
C VAL A 87 10.29 -6.09 20.66
N CYS A 88 11.16 -5.20 20.20
CA CYS A 88 12.59 -5.27 20.48
C CYS A 88 13.07 -4.07 21.29
N CYS A 89 13.91 -4.31 22.28
CA CYS A 89 14.48 -3.28 23.16
C CYS A 89 15.58 -2.42 22.49
N THR A 90 15.64 -2.35 21.16
CA THR A 90 16.71 -1.66 20.42
C THR A 90 16.48 -0.15 20.29
N GLY A 91 15.28 0.34 20.58
CA GLY A 91 14.94 1.76 20.40
C GLY A 91 14.70 2.18 18.94
N GLU A 92 14.68 1.22 18.01
CA GLU A 92 14.36 1.46 16.59
C GLU A 92 12.89 1.86 16.40
N ILE A 93 12.58 2.63 15.35
CA ILE A 93 11.22 3.03 15.03
C ILE A 93 10.39 1.81 14.62
N MET A 94 9.23 1.61 15.26
CA MET A 94 8.31 0.53 14.90
C MET A 94 7.59 0.83 13.58
N SER A 95 8.20 0.39 12.48
CA SER A 95 7.61 0.37 11.14
C SER A 95 7.42 -1.07 10.69
N PHE A 96 6.60 -1.31 9.67
CA PHE A 96 6.44 -2.65 9.12
C PHE A 96 7.77 -3.22 8.61
N THR A 97 8.60 -2.40 7.96
CA THR A 97 9.94 -2.78 7.49
C THR A 97 10.86 -3.22 8.62
N HIS A 98 10.80 -2.53 9.77
CA HIS A 98 11.54 -2.95 10.95
C HIS A 98 10.98 -4.27 11.52
N LEU A 99 9.65 -4.38 11.58
CA LEU A 99 8.95 -5.53 12.16
C LEU A 99 9.27 -6.85 11.44
N THR A 100 9.45 -6.84 10.11
CA THR A 100 9.81 -8.06 9.36
C THR A 100 11.16 -8.65 9.78
N VAL A 101 12.08 -7.82 10.29
CA VAL A 101 13.39 -8.25 10.77
C VAL A 101 13.37 -8.48 12.28
N CYS A 102 12.70 -7.58 13.02
CA CYS A 102 12.58 -7.61 14.48
C CYS A 102 11.85 -8.84 15.01
N ALA A 103 10.74 -9.23 14.39
CA ALA A 103 9.96 -10.39 14.84
C ALA A 103 10.72 -11.71 14.69
N THR A 104 11.68 -11.75 13.76
CA THR A 104 12.54 -12.92 13.53
C THR A 104 13.67 -13.01 14.56
N SER A 105 14.09 -11.87 15.13
CA SER A 105 15.25 -11.79 16.05
C SER A 105 14.88 -11.69 17.52
N ALA A 106 13.67 -11.23 17.85
CA ALA A 106 13.18 -11.21 19.23
C ALA A 106 12.59 -12.58 19.59
N ASN A 107 13.00 -13.18 20.72
CA ASN A 107 12.36 -14.35 21.36
C ASN A 107 10.95 -13.99 21.89
N THR A 108 10.12 -13.42 21.03
CA THR A 108 8.75 -13.02 21.33
C THR A 108 7.80 -14.06 20.76
N ASN A 109 6.56 -14.09 21.28
CA ASN A 109 5.45 -14.92 20.76
C ASN A 109 5.08 -14.61 19.28
N LEU A 110 5.86 -13.77 18.61
CA LEU A 110 5.78 -13.37 17.22
C LEU A 110 6.61 -14.28 16.30
N ASN A 111 6.86 -15.55 16.67
CA ASN A 111 7.51 -16.60 15.84
C ASN A 111 6.81 -16.78 14.48
N VAL A 112 6.99 -15.81 13.61
CA VAL A 112 6.39 -15.67 12.30
C VAL A 112 7.59 -15.51 11.39
N LEU A 113 7.84 -16.53 10.56
CA LEU A 113 8.81 -16.48 9.48
C LEU A 113 8.67 -15.15 8.71
N PRO A 114 9.77 -14.59 8.17
CA PRO A 114 9.72 -13.36 7.38
C PRO A 114 8.54 -13.43 6.40
N PRO A 115 7.64 -12.44 6.39
CA PRO A 115 6.38 -12.59 5.69
C PRO A 115 6.61 -12.59 4.18
N ASP A 116 6.49 -13.77 3.58
CA ASP A 116 6.71 -14.08 2.17
C ASP A 116 5.50 -13.79 1.26
N ASN A 117 4.31 -13.59 1.85
CA ASN A 117 3.06 -13.39 1.11
C ASN A 117 2.11 -12.42 1.81
N TYR A 118 1.00 -12.08 1.15
CA TYR A 118 0.02 -11.10 1.67
C TYR A 118 -0.63 -11.52 3.00
N TYR A 119 -0.84 -12.82 3.23
CA TYR A 119 -1.44 -13.33 4.46
C TYR A 119 -0.46 -13.27 5.63
N SER A 120 0.79 -13.69 5.43
CA SER A 120 1.82 -13.61 6.47
C SER A 120 2.11 -12.15 6.84
N LYS A 121 2.17 -11.24 5.85
CA LYS A 121 2.31 -9.79 6.10
C LYS A 121 1.15 -9.24 6.94
N ALA A 122 -0.09 -9.57 6.56
CA ALA A 122 -1.26 -9.11 7.28
C ALA A 122 -1.30 -9.68 8.72
N SER A 123 -1.00 -10.96 8.88
CA SER A 123 -0.94 -11.63 10.19
C SER A 123 0.07 -10.95 11.11
N LEU A 124 1.31 -10.74 10.63
CA LEU A 124 2.36 -10.06 11.39
C LEU A 124 1.94 -8.65 11.83
N ASN A 125 1.38 -7.85 10.92
CA ASN A 125 0.91 -6.50 11.24
C ASN A 125 -0.20 -6.53 12.30
N TRP A 126 -1.18 -7.43 12.17
CA TRP A 126 -2.26 -7.53 13.14
C TRP A 126 -1.78 -8.02 14.52
N THR A 127 -0.83 -8.95 14.56
CA THR A 127 -0.26 -9.42 15.84
C THR A 127 0.50 -8.31 16.53
N ALA A 128 1.39 -7.60 15.83
CA ALA A 128 2.09 -6.45 16.41
C ALA A 128 1.14 -5.37 16.94
N ARG A 129 0.03 -5.11 16.23
CA ARG A 129 -0.98 -4.15 16.70
C ARG A 129 -1.74 -4.63 17.94
N ARG A 130 -1.91 -5.94 18.14
CA ARG A 130 -2.46 -6.48 19.40
C ARG A 130 -1.48 -6.30 20.55
N GLU A 131 -0.20 -6.58 20.32
CA GLU A 131 0.85 -6.35 21.33
C GLU A 131 0.91 -4.88 21.76
N MET A 132 0.82 -3.94 20.81
CA MET A 132 0.78 -2.50 21.10
C MET A 132 -0.38 -2.08 22.00
N VAL A 133 -1.50 -2.83 22.02
CA VAL A 133 -2.64 -2.58 22.93
C VAL A 133 -2.38 -3.21 24.30
N ASN A 134 -1.78 -4.39 24.33
CA ASN A 134 -1.48 -5.10 25.58
C ASN A 134 -0.35 -4.46 26.39
N MET A 135 0.52 -3.67 25.74
CA MET A 135 1.67 -2.98 26.33
C MET A 135 1.40 -1.51 26.68
N THR A 136 0.14 -1.07 26.60
CA THR A 136 -0.34 0.24 27.05
C THR A 136 -1.03 0.17 28.39
#